data_AF-A0A921MYI5-F1
#
_entry.id   AF-A0A921MYI5-F1
#
_cell.length_a   1.000
_cell.length_b   1.000
_cell.length_c   1.000
_cell.angle_alpha   90.00
_cell.angle_beta   90.00
_cell.angle_gamma   90.00
#
_symmetry.space_group_name_H-M   'P 1'
#
loop_
_entity.id
_entity.type
_entity.pdbx_description
1 polymer ?
#
loop_
_entity_poly.entity_id
_entity_poly.type
_entity_poly.pdbx_seq_one_letter_code
_entity_poly.pdbx_strand_id
1 'polypeptide(L)' 'MIILNRENIIDGLIELREEENLENRIIIDNIKSIINLKDISNLEKLKLINNELGKIVFN' A
#
# COMPACT_ATOMS: atom_id res chain seq x y z
N MET A 1 -10.76 -15.62 26.07
CA MET A 1 -11.67 -14.46 26.26
C MET A 1 -10.82 -13.21 26.15
N ILE A 2 -10.95 -12.46 25.05
CA ILE A 2 -10.21 -11.21 24.88
C ILE A 2 -10.90 -10.18 25.77
N ILE A 3 -10.19 -9.70 26.80
CA ILE A 3 -10.68 -8.59 27.61
C ILE A 3 -10.42 -7.32 26.80
N LEU A 4 -11.47 -6.79 26.18
CA LEU A 4 -11.43 -5.50 25.48
C LEU A 4 -11.35 -4.38 26.52
N ASN A 5 -10.16 -4.13 27.07
CA ASN A 5 -9.88 -2.91 27.79
C ASN A 5 -9.53 -1.80 26.77
N ARG A 6 -9.57 -0.53 27.20
CA ARG A 6 -9.34 0.62 26.32
C ARG A 6 -7.95 0.59 25.67
N GLU A 7 -6.95 0.07 26.38
CA GLU A 7 -5.57 -0.04 25.91
C GLU A 7 -5.46 -1.02 24.73
N ASN A 8 -6.01 -2.23 24.85
CA ASN A 8 -6.02 -3.24 23.78
C ASN A 8 -6.76 -2.77 22.52
N ILE A 9 -7.80 -1.93 22.67
CA ILE A 9 -8.50 -1.32 21.52
C ILE A 9 -7.60 -0.29 20.83
N ILE A 10 -6.90 0.56 21.60
CA ILE A 10 -5.99 1.56 21.05
C ILE A 10 -4.83 0.90 20.33
N ASP A 11 -4.23 -0.13 20.92
CA ASP A 11 -3.12 -0.87 20.30
C ASP A 11 -3.55 -1.52 18.98
N GLY A 12 -4.71 -2.16 18.95
CA GLY A 12 -5.25 -2.73 17.71
C GLY A 12 -5.53 -1.67 16.63
N LEU A 13 -5.98 -0.46 17.01
CA LEU A 13 -6.15 0.63 16.05
C LEU A 13 -4.82 1.19 15.53
N ILE A 14 -3.77 1.19 16.36
CA ILE A 14 -2.42 1.58 15.95
C ILE A 14 -1.87 0.56 14.96
N GLU A 15 -1.97 -0.74 15.26
CA GLU A 15 -1.53 -1.83 14.38
C GLU A 15 -2.21 -1.74 13.00
N LEU A 16 -3.54 -1.60 12.96
CA LEU A 16 -4.29 -1.44 11.70
C LEU A 16 -3.81 -0.24 10.88
N ARG A 17 -3.50 0.88 11.53
CA ARG A 17 -2.97 2.08 10.84
C ARG A 17 -1.56 1.84 10.32
N GLU A 18 -0.72 1.12 11.06
CA GLU A 18 0.64 0.81 10.65
C GLU A 18 0.65 -0.16 9.45
N GLU A 19 -0.24 -1.15 9.45
CA GLU A 19 -0.47 -2.06 8.33
C GLU A 19 -0.90 -1.30 7.07
N GLU A 20 -1.90 -0.42 7.17
CA GLU A 20 -2.35 0.42 6.05
C GLU A 20 -1.21 1.31 5.51
N ASN A 21 -0.40 1.89 6.39
CA ASN A 21 0.74 2.71 5.99
C ASN A 21 1.84 1.88 5.31
N LEU A 22 2.06 0.63 5.75
CA LEU A 22 3.01 -0.28 5.14
C LEU A 22 2.57 -0.66 3.73
N GLU A 23 1.31 -1.00 3.53
CA GLU A 23 0.74 -1.30 2.20
C GLU A 23 0.89 -0.12 1.24
N ASN A 24 0.54 1.09 1.70
CA ASN A 24 0.71 2.31 0.92
C ASN A 24 2.18 2.56 0.54
N ARG A 25 3.13 2.29 1.45
CA ARG A 25 4.56 2.44 1.19
C ARG A 25 5.04 1.47 0.11
N ILE A 26 4.62 0.21 0.16
CA ILE A 26 4.97 -0.81 -0.84
C ILE A 26 4.49 -0.38 -2.23
N ILE A 27 3.27 0.13 -2.33
CA ILE A 27 2.69 0.61 -3.60
C ILE A 27 3.51 1.78 -4.16
N ILE A 28 3.87 2.76 -3.31
CA ILE A 28 4.71 3.90 -3.72
C ILE A 28 6.07 3.44 -4.23
N ASP A 29 6.71 2.49 -3.53
CA ASP A 29 8.02 1.99 -3.92
C ASP A 29 7.98 1.18 -5.23
N ASN A 30 6.89 0.43 -5.46
CA ASN A 30 6.63 -0.22 -6.76
C ASN A 30 6.49 0.81 -7.89
N ILE A 31 5.71 1.87 -7.68
CA ILE A 31 5.52 2.94 -8.68
C ILE A 31 6.87 3.60 -9.00
N LYS A 32 7.70 3.92 -8.00
CA LYS A 32 9.05 4.46 -8.22
C LYS A 32 9.91 3.50 -9.05
N SER A 33 9.85 2.20 -8.75
CA SER A 33 10.56 1.18 -9.52
C SER A 33 10.13 1.18 -11.00
N ILE A 34 8.82 1.22 -11.27
CA ILE A 34 8.26 1.27 -12.63
C ILE A 34 8.72 2.49 -13.40
N ILE A 35 8.73 3.68 -12.77
CA ILE A 35 9.19 4.93 -13.38
C ILE A 35 10.64 4.80 -13.85
N ASN A 36 11.48 4.13 -13.06
CA ASN A 36 12.91 3.96 -13.31
C ASN A 36 13.26 2.88 -14.35
N LEU A 37 12.31 2.06 -14.80
CA LEU A 37 12.55 1.05 -15.85
C LEU A 37 12.96 1.73 -17.17
N LYS A 38 14.06 1.29 -17.78
CA LYS A 38 14.58 1.91 -19.01
C LYS A 38 14.10 1.23 -20.30
N ASP A 39 13.71 -0.04 -20.20
CA ASP A 39 13.51 -0.92 -21.36
C ASP A 39 12.03 -1.09 -21.76
N ILE A 40 11.14 -0.25 -21.22
CA ILE A 40 9.70 -0.29 -21.51
C ILE A 40 9.17 1.08 -21.92
N SER A 41 8.11 1.08 -22.73
CA SER A 41 7.47 2.30 -23.19
C SER A 41 6.77 3.05 -22.05
N ASN A 42 6.60 4.36 -22.20
CA ASN A 42 5.82 5.15 -21.23
C ASN A 42 4.37 4.67 -21.10
N LEU A 43 3.78 4.13 -22.18
CA LEU A 43 2.43 3.57 -22.15
C LEU A 43 2.37 2.31 -21.27
N GLU A 44 3.36 1.42 -21.37
CA GLU A 44 3.44 0.24 -20.51
C GLU A 44 3.67 0.62 -19.04
N LYS A 45 4.55 1.61 -18.78
CA LYS A 45 4.71 2.17 -17.43
C LYS A 45 3.39 2.65 -16.85
N LEU A 46 2.59 3.39 -17.63
CA LEU A 46 1.29 3.88 -17.18
C LEU A 46 0.32 2.75 -16.86
N LYS A 47 0.29 1.68 -17.67
CA LYS A 47 -0.54 0.49 -17.38
C LYS A 47 -0.12 -0.17 -16.06
N LEU A 48 1.18 -0.32 -15.83
CA LEU A 48 1.70 -0.91 -14.60
C LEU A 48 1.42 -0.04 -13.37
N ILE A 49 1.61 1.28 -13.48
CA ILE A 49 1.25 2.23 -12.41
C ILE A 49 -0.24 2.16 -12.10
N ASN A 50 -1.09 2.10 -13.13
CA ASN A 50 -2.54 2.00 -12.95
C ASN A 50 -2.93 0.69 -12.22
N ASN A 51 -2.24 -0.41 -12.49
CA ASN A 51 -2.44 -1.67 -11.75
C ASN A 51 -2.04 -1.55 -10.28
N GLU A 52 -0.94 -0.87 -9.96
CA GLU A 52 -0.53 -0.64 -8.57
C GLU A 52 -1.50 0.29 -7.84
N LEU A 53 -1.98 1.36 -8.49
CA LEU A 53 -2.99 2.25 -7.91
C LEU A 53 -4.35 1.58 -7.73
N GLY A 54 -4.71 0.64 -8.62
CA GLY A 54 -5.93 -0.16 -8.48
C GLY A 54 -5.99 -0.95 -7.18
N LYS A 55 -4.85 -1.38 -6.64
CA LYS A 55 -4.79 -2.07 -5.33
C LYS A 55 -5.19 -1.18 -4.16
N ILE A 56 -5.08 0.14 -4.28
CA ILE A 56 -5.57 1.09 -3.26
C ILE A 56 -7.08 1.27 -3.38
N VAL A 57 -7.58 1.37 -4.61
CA VAL A 57 -8.98 1.74 -4.89
C VAL A 57 -9.94 0.56 -4.72
N PHE A 58 -9.46 -0.66 -4.95
CA PHE A 58 -10.28 -1.87 -4.94
C PHE A 58 -9.96 -2.84 -3.80
N ASN A 59 -9.11 -2.45 -2.84
CA ASN A 59 -8.98 -3.13 -1.54
C ASN A 59 -10.03 -2.60 -0.55
#